data_AF-A0A522QZB8-F1
#
_entry.id   AF-A0A522QZB8-F1
#
_cell.length_a   1.000
_cell.length_b   1.000
_cell.length_c   1.000
_cell.angle_alpha   90.00
_cell.angle_beta   90.00
_cell.angle_gamma   90.00
#
_symmetry.space_group_name_H-M   'P 1'
#
loop_
_entity.id
_entity.type
_entity.pdbx_description
1 polymer ?
#
loop_
_entity_poly.entity_id
_entity_poly.type
_entity_poly.pdbx_seq_one_letter_code
_entity_poly.pdbx_strand_id
1 'polypeptide(L)'
;MKNLRKYGMMMAGLIVIMLLINIPDVMAQGCSICSLDAAQQGSDAAKGLNGGILYIAAIPFALIGVIGYSWYKHNGPAAGEE
;
A
#
# COMPACT_ATOMS: atom_id res chain seq x y z
N MET A 1 2.84 -5.26 -33.65
CA MET A 1 2.17 -5.59 -32.36
C MET A 1 2.95 -6.55 -31.46
N LYS A 2 3.59 -7.62 -31.97
CA LYS A 2 4.36 -8.58 -31.15
C LYS A 2 5.52 -7.94 -30.36
N ASN A 3 6.21 -6.97 -30.96
CA ASN A 3 7.33 -6.26 -30.33
C ASN A 3 6.85 -5.29 -29.23
N LEU A 4 5.67 -4.66 -29.40
CA LEU A 4 5.08 -3.78 -28.38
C LEU A 4 4.67 -4.57 -27.13
N ARG A 5 4.16 -5.80 -27.29
CA ARG A 5 3.90 -6.72 -26.18
C ARG A 5 5.19 -7.22 -25.52
N LYS A 6 6.26 -7.46 -26.30
CA LYS A 6 7.58 -7.88 -25.79
C LYS A 6 8.25 -6.77 -24.97
N TYR A 7 8.25 -5.54 -25.48
CA TYR A 7 8.74 -4.37 -24.73
C TYR A 7 7.83 -4.04 -23.54
N GLY A 8 6.51 -4.18 -23.68
CA GLY A 8 5.58 -4.04 -22.56
C GLY A 8 5.83 -5.05 -21.43
N MET A 9 6.06 -6.33 -21.75
CA MET A 9 6.43 -7.34 -20.76
C MET A 9 7.82 -7.11 -20.15
N MET A 10 8.81 -6.68 -20.94
CA MET A 10 10.14 -6.33 -20.42
C MET A 10 10.10 -5.11 -19.50
N MET A 11 9.32 -4.09 -19.85
CA MET A 11 9.13 -2.89 -19.02
C MET A 11 8.35 -3.21 -17.74
N ALA A 12 7.30 -4.03 -17.82
CA ALA A 12 6.59 -4.52 -16.64
C ALA A 12 7.53 -5.34 -15.72
N GLY A 13 8.38 -6.19 -16.29
CA GLY A 13 9.39 -6.93 -15.54
C GLY A 13 10.41 -6.02 -14.83
N LEU A 14 10.89 -4.98 -15.52
CA LEU A 14 11.77 -3.95 -14.94
C LEU A 14 11.10 -3.18 -13.78
N ILE A 15 9.82 -2.82 -13.94
CA ILE A 15 9.04 -2.14 -12.89
C ILE A 15 8.88 -3.04 -11.66
N VAL A 16 8.55 -4.32 -11.85
CA VAL A 16 8.44 -5.29 -10.75
C VAL A 16 9.79 -5.48 -10.04
N ILE A 17 10.89 -5.59 -10.79
CA ILE A 17 12.24 -5.68 -10.19
C ILE A 17 12.57 -4.42 -9.39
N MET A 18 12.25 -3.23 -9.89
CA MET A 18 12.47 -1.97 -9.16
C MET A 18 11.65 -1.85 -7.87
N LEU A 19 10.42 -2.39 -7.86
CA LEU A 19 9.57 -2.46 -6.68
C LEU A 19 10.13 -3.43 -5.63
N LEU A 20 10.71 -4.57 -6.05
CA LEU A 20 11.25 -5.58 -5.15
C LEU A 20 12.55 -5.14 -4.45
N ILE A 21 13.37 -4.29 -5.09
CA ILE A 21 14.61 -3.75 -4.50
C ILE A 21 14.38 -2.54 -3.58
N ASN A 22 13.19 -1.92 -3.62
CA ASN A 22 12.80 -0.83 -2.74
C ASN A 22 11.89 -1.34 -1.62
N ILE A 23 12.46 -2.05 -0.65
CA ILE A 23 11.78 -2.27 0.64
C ILE A 23 12.18 -1.09 1.54
N PRO A 24 11.36 -0.03 1.67
CA PRO A 24 11.66 1.03 2.62
C PRO A 24 11.58 0.46 4.04
N ASP A 25 12.43 0.98 4.94
CA ASP A 25 12.17 0.84 6.36
C ASP A 25 10.74 1.32 6.62
N VAL A 26 9.99 0.53 7.40
CA VAL A 26 8.57 0.76 7.69
C VAL A 26 8.47 1.96 8.63
N MET A 27 8.71 3.14 8.07
CA MET A 27 8.52 4.43 8.70
C MET A 27 7.07 4.81 8.50
N ALA A 28 6.40 5.23 9.56
CA ALA A 28 5.08 5.82 9.46
C ALA A 28 5.15 7.05 8.56
N GLN A 29 4.68 6.95 7.31
CA GLN A 29 4.54 8.07 6.35
C GLN A 29 3.40 9.03 6.75
N GLY A 30 2.95 8.98 8.01
CA GLY A 30 1.84 9.77 8.54
C GLY A 30 2.19 11.24 8.70
N CYS A 31 1.17 12.04 9.02
CA CYS A 31 1.30 13.48 9.23
C CYS A 31 2.51 13.84 10.10
N SER A 32 3.29 14.83 9.66
CA SER A 32 4.51 15.30 10.36
C SER A 32 4.24 15.72 11.81
N ILE A 33 3.01 16.12 12.12
CA ILE A 33 2.57 16.50 13.47
C ILE A 33 2.57 15.28 14.40
N CYS A 34 2.06 14.12 13.95
CA CYS A 34 1.99 12.91 14.77
C CYS A 34 3.40 12.35 15.08
N SER A 35 4.32 12.45 14.11
CA SER A 35 5.71 12.03 14.28
C SER A 35 6.50 12.96 15.22
N LEU A 36 6.19 14.26 15.19
CA LEU A 36 6.76 15.23 16.12
C LEU A 36 6.28 14.96 17.55
N ASP A 37 4.98 14.72 17.75
CA ASP A 37 4.42 14.41 19.06
C ASP A 37 5.01 13.09 19.63
N ALA A 38 5.15 12.06 18.79
CA ALA A 38 5.87 10.84 19.13
C ALA A 38 7.27 11.11 19.68
N ALA A 39 8.05 11.96 19.02
CA ALA A 39 9.42 12.26 19.42
C ALA A 39 9.53 12.93 20.80
N GLN A 40 8.50 13.67 21.21
CA GLN A 40 8.46 14.38 22.50
C GLN A 40 8.11 13.47 23.68
N GLN A 41 7.47 12.32 23.43
CA GLN A 41 6.96 11.40 24.47
C GLN A 41 7.96 10.28 24.85
N GLY A 42 9.18 10.31 24.32
CA GLY A 42 10.22 9.31 24.58
C GLY A 42 10.20 8.13 23.59
N SER A 43 11.29 7.37 23.54
CA SER A 43 11.55 6.42 22.44
C SER A 43 10.55 5.26 22.34
N ASP A 44 10.03 4.75 23.45
CA ASP A 44 9.07 3.64 23.46
C ASP A 44 7.66 4.11 23.05
N ALA A 45 7.24 5.30 23.50
CA ALA A 45 5.99 5.92 23.08
C ALA A 45 6.02 6.25 21.58
N ALA A 46 7.16 6.75 21.07
CA ALA A 46 7.36 7.04 19.66
C ALA A 46 7.21 5.80 18.76
N LYS A 47 7.79 4.66 19.18
CA LYS A 47 7.67 3.39 18.45
C LYS A 47 6.23 2.89 18.43
N GLY A 48 5.53 2.96 19.57
CA GLY A 48 4.12 2.58 19.67
C GLY A 48 3.23 3.42 18.75
N LEU A 49 3.43 4.74 18.73
CA LEU A 49 2.63 5.66 17.92
C LEU A 49 2.85 5.44 16.41
N ASN A 50 4.11 5.26 15.96
CA ASN A 50 4.42 4.95 14.57
C ASN A 50 3.80 3.63 14.11
N GLY A 51 3.80 2.61 14.98
CA GLY A 51 3.11 1.35 14.73
C GLY A 51 1.59 1.54 14.58
N GLY A 52 0.99 2.39 15.43
CA GLY A 52 -0.42 2.76 15.33
C GLY A 52 -0.80 3.47 14.03
N ILE A 53 0.04 4.40 13.54
CA ILE A 53 -0.19 5.09 12.25
C ILE A 53 -0.26 4.09 11.11
N LEU A 54 0.67 3.14 11.05
CA LEU A 54 0.70 2.11 10.01
C LEU A 54 -0.52 1.19 10.10
N TYR A 55 -0.92 0.81 11.31
CA TYR A 55 -2.10 -0.02 11.53
C TYR A 55 -3.36 0.66 11.00
N ILE A 56 -3.60 1.92 11.37
CA ILE A 56 -4.77 2.68 10.91
C ILE A 56 -4.70 2.94 9.40
N ALA A 57 -3.50 3.18 8.84
CA ALA A 57 -3.32 3.35 7.40
C ALA A 57 -3.60 2.06 6.60
N ALA A 58 -3.33 0.88 7.17
CA ALA A 58 -3.57 -0.40 6.51
C ALA A 58 -5.07 -0.79 6.48
N ILE A 59 -5.84 -0.39 7.50
CA ILE A 59 -7.27 -0.70 7.62
C ILE A 59 -8.10 -0.32 6.38
N PRO A 60 -8.06 0.92 5.83
CA PRO A 60 -8.89 1.29 4.68
C PRO A 60 -8.57 0.42 3.45
N PHE A 61 -7.29 0.09 3.21
CA PHE A 61 -6.92 -0.79 2.11
C PHE A 61 -7.39 -2.22 2.31
N ALA A 62 -7.26 -2.75 3.53
CA ALA A 62 -7.77 -4.07 3.88
C ALA A 62 -9.29 -4.15 3.71
N LEU A 63 -10.03 -3.12 4.16
CA LEU A 63 -11.47 -3.03 4.02
C LEU A 63 -11.89 -2.99 2.54
N ILE A 64 -11.27 -2.12 1.73
CA ILE A 64 -11.54 -2.05 0.29
C ILE A 64 -11.24 -3.40 -0.38
N GLY A 65 -10.13 -4.05 -0.03
CA GLY A 65 -9.77 -5.36 -0.57
C GLY A 65 -10.79 -6.46 -0.23
N VAL A 66 -11.23 -6.54 1.04
CA VAL A 66 -12.23 -7.52 1.49
C VAL A 66 -13.59 -7.27 0.86
N ILE A 67 -14.04 -6.01 0.85
CA ILE A 67 -15.34 -5.63 0.27
C ILE A 67 -15.32 -5.85 -1.24
N GLY A 68 -14.29 -5.38 -1.93
CA GLY A 68 -14.12 -5.54 -3.37
C GLY A 68 -14.04 -7.01 -3.79
N TYR A 69 -13.30 -7.84 -3.04
CA TYR A 69 -13.24 -9.28 -3.30
C TYR A 69 -14.60 -9.97 -3.07
N SER A 70 -15.29 -9.63 -1.98
CA SER A 70 -16.61 -10.17 -1.68
C SER A 70 -17.63 -9.79 -2.76
N TRP A 71 -17.58 -8.55 -3.24
CA TRP A 71 -18.42 -8.06 -4.32
C TRP A 71 -18.10 -8.74 -5.66
N TYR A 72 -16.83 -8.88 -6.03
CA TYR A 72 -16.43 -9.58 -7.25
C TYR A 72 -16.89 -11.05 -7.26
N LYS A 73 -16.78 -11.73 -6.11
CA LYS A 73 -17.23 -13.11 -5.96
C LYS A 73 -18.75 -13.26 -6.08
N HIS A 74 -19.51 -12.24 -5.68
CA HIS A 74 -20.97 -12.26 -5.74
C HIS A 74 -21.54 -11.72 -7.07
N ASN A 75 -20.82 -10.83 -7.77
CA ASN A 75 -21.30 -10.07 -8.93
C ASN A 75 -20.46 -10.21 -10.22
N GLY A 76 -19.60 -11.23 -10.32
CA GLY A 76 -18.80 -11.43 -11.54
C GLY A 76 -19.65 -11.51 -12.82
N PRO A 77 -19.06 -11.16 -13.98
CA PRO A 77 -19.12 -9.84 -14.60
C PRO A 77 -20.55 -9.38 -14.95
N ALA A 78 -21.12 -8.51 -14.12
CA ALA A 78 -22.17 -7.57 -14.53
C ALA A 78 -22.29 -6.39 -13.54
N ALA A 79 -21.30 -5.50 -13.49
CA ALA A 79 -21.49 -4.13 -12.98
C ALA A 79 -20.27 -3.25 -13.26
N GLY A 80 -20.53 -2.13 -13.95
CA GLY A 80 -19.74 -0.90 -14.24
C GLY A 80 -18.21 -0.92 -14.06
N GLU A 81 -17.40 -0.65 -15.07
CA GLU A 81 -17.27 0.67 -15.71
C GLU A 81 -17.19 1.80 -14.67
N GLU A 82 -16.00 1.96 -14.10
CA GLU A 82 -15.09 3.06 -14.45
C GLU A 82 -13.62 2.61 -14.36
#